data_AF-A0A8H8R028-F1
#
_entry.id   AF-A0A8H8R028-F1
#
_cell.length_a   1.000
_cell.length_b   1.000
_cell.length_c   1.000
_cell.angle_alpha   90.00
_cell.angle_beta   90.00
_cell.angle_gamma   90.00
#
_symmetry.space_group_name_H-M   'P 1'
#
loop_
_entity.id
_entity.type
_entity.pdbx_description
1 polymer ?
#
loop_
_entity_poly.entity_id
_entity_poly.type
_entity_poly.pdbx_seq_one_letter_code
_entity_poly.pdbx_strand_id
1 'polypeptide(L)' 'MSKLTLYDLPSKGHCRCWSLNPWKTRLALNFKNIDYKTEWIEYPDIASRLSPQSVPPTSTPQSPL' A
#
# COMPACT_ATOMS: atom_id res chain seq x y z
N MET A 1 -4.14 -20.88 5.77
CA MET A 1 -5.02 -19.76 5.38
C MET A 1 -4.15 -18.50 5.28
N SER A 2 -3.76 -18.08 4.08
CA SER A 2 -2.88 -16.94 3.85
C SER A 2 -3.63 -15.63 4.11
N LYS A 3 -3.30 -14.93 5.20
CA LYS A 3 -3.89 -13.65 5.56
C LYS A 3 -3.45 -12.57 4.57
N LEU A 4 -4.40 -11.86 3.96
CA LEU A 4 -4.08 -10.81 2.98
C LEU A 4 -3.38 -9.63 3.69
N THR A 5 -2.34 -9.07 3.05
CA THR A 5 -1.62 -7.90 3.57
C THR A 5 -1.94 -6.69 2.71
N LEU A 6 -2.57 -5.69 3.30
CA LEU A 6 -2.81 -4.39 2.68
C LEU A 6 -1.69 -3.44 3.11
N TYR A 7 -0.85 -3.02 2.17
CA TYR A 7 0.14 -1.98 2.40
C TYR A 7 -0.50 -0.61 2.30
N ASP A 8 -0.39 0.20 3.36
CA ASP A 8 -1.00 1.52 3.47
C ASP A 8 0.00 2.55 3.99
N LEU A 9 -0.28 3.83 3.71
CA LEU A 9 0.60 4.94 4.03
C LEU A 9 0.19 5.55 5.38
N PRO A 10 1.08 5.55 6.39
CA PRO A 10 0.78 6.20 7.65
C PRO A 10 0.72 7.71 7.48
N SER A 11 -0.13 8.38 8.27
CA SER A 11 -0.13 9.83 8.41
C SER A 11 0.78 10.24 9.57
N LYS A 12 1.33 11.45 9.54
CA LYS A 12 2.16 11.96 10.66
C LYS A 12 1.32 12.04 11.93
N GLY A 13 1.72 11.29 12.95
CA GLY A 13 1.11 11.30 14.28
C GLY A 13 -0.13 10.40 14.46
N HIS A 14 -0.69 9.83 13.40
CA HIS A 14 -1.75 8.83 13.49
C HIS A 14 -1.60 7.80 12.36
N CYS A 15 -1.64 6.51 12.72
CA CYS A 15 -1.77 5.40 11.76
C CYS A 15 -3.17 5.43 11.11
N ARG A 16 -3.47 6.49 10.36
CA ARG A 16 -4.73 6.73 9.68
C ARG A 16 -4.50 6.77 8.18
N CYS A 17 -5.34 6.04 7.47
CA CYS A 17 -5.29 5.92 6.02
C CYS A 17 -5.72 7.25 5.40
N TRP A 18 -4.82 7.93 4.70
CA TRP A 18 -5.09 9.25 4.10
C TRP A 18 -5.11 9.22 2.57
N SER A 19 -4.46 8.22 1.97
CA SER A 19 -4.28 8.17 0.53
C SER A 19 -5.46 7.47 -0.15
N LEU A 20 -5.96 8.08 -1.23
CA LEU A 20 -7.13 7.58 -1.98
C LEU A 20 -6.87 6.23 -2.65
N ASN A 21 -5.61 5.92 -2.99
CA ASN A 21 -5.25 4.70 -3.71
C ASN A 21 -5.44 3.44 -2.84
N PRO A 22 -4.79 3.29 -1.66
CA PRO A 22 -5.07 2.20 -0.72
C PRO A 22 -6.50 2.19 -0.18
N TRP A 23 -7.15 3.36 -0.06
CA TRP A 23 -8.53 3.45 0.42
C TRP A 23 -9.53 2.67 -0.46
N LYS A 24 -9.35 2.70 -1.79
CA LYS A 24 -10.19 1.92 -2.71
C LYS A 24 -10.10 0.42 -2.41
N THR A 25 -8.87 -0.07 -2.21
CA THR A 25 -8.63 -1.47 -1.86
C THR A 25 -9.21 -1.81 -0.49
N ARG A 26 -9.02 -0.94 0.51
CA ARG A 26 -9.60 -1.10 1.86
C ARG A 26 -11.12 -1.24 1.82
N LEU A 27 -11.80 -0.37 1.07
CA LEU A 27 -13.24 -0.43 0.89
C LEU A 27 -13.68 -1.71 0.19
N ALA A 28 -12.97 -2.12 -0.86
CA ALA A 28 -13.27 -3.38 -1.57
C ALA A 28 -13.11 -4.61 -0.65
N LEU A 29 -12.07 -4.64 0.18
CA LEU A 29 -11.82 -5.74 1.12
C LEU A 29 -12.86 -5.78 2.24
N ASN A 30 -13.20 -4.62 2.81
CA ASN A 30 -14.26 -4.49 3.81
C ASN A 30 -15.62 -4.90 3.23
N PHE A 31 -15.94 -4.46 2.01
CA PHE A 31 -17.20 -4.79 1.34
C PHE A 31 -17.33 -6.28 1.05
N LYS A 32 -16.23 -6.94 0.70
CA LYS A 32 -16.17 -8.40 0.49
C LYS A 32 -16.03 -9.21 1.78
N ASN A 33 -15.96 -8.54 2.94
CA ASN A 33 -15.74 -9.14 4.26
C ASN A 33 -14.53 -10.10 4.29
N ILE A 34 -13.46 -9.71 3.60
CA ILE A 34 -12.21 -10.49 3.56
C ILE A 34 -11.34 -10.05 4.73
N ASP A 35 -10.83 -11.00 5.51
CA ASP A 35 -9.87 -10.70 6.57
C ASP A 35 -8.52 -10.28 5.99
N TYR A 36 -8.07 -9.07 6.33
CA TYR A 36 -6.76 -8.55 5.96
C TYR A 36 -6.06 -7.89 7.14
N LYS A 37 -4.72 -7.85 7.09
CA LYS A 37 -3.90 -7.02 7.98
C LYS A 37 -3.45 -5.77 7.23
N THR A 38 -3.42 -4.62 7.90
CA THR A 38 -2.80 -3.42 7.35
C THR A 38 -1.35 -3.35 7.81
N GLU A 39 -0.41 -3.26 6.87
CA GLU A 39 0.99 -2.93 7.14
C GLU A 39 1.27 -1.49 6.72
N TRP A 40 1.76 -0.70 7.67
CA TRP A 40 2.07 0.71 7.44
C TRP A 40 3.50 0.83 6.90
N ILE A 41 3.63 1.45 5.73
CA ILE A 41 4.92 1.66 5.07
C ILE A 41 5.09 3.14 4.78
N GLU A 42 6.24 3.69 5.17
CA GLU A 42 6.58 5.07 4.84
C GLU A 42 6.97 5.21 3.36
N TYR A 43 6.71 6.39 2.79
CA TYR A 43 7.02 6.71 1.39
C TYR A 43 8.41 6.29 0.88
N PRO A 44 9.52 6.54 1.61
CA PRO A 44 10.85 6.13 1.16
C PRO A 44 11.02 4.60 1.09
N ASP A 45 10.30 3.85 1.91
CA ASP A 45 10.46 2.39 2.02
C ASP A 45 9.53 1.60 1.08
N ILE A 46 8.58 2.28 0.41
CA ILE A 46 7.65 1.66 -0.55
C ILE A 46 8.42 0.89 -1.62
N ALA A 47 9.40 1.53 -2.27
CA ALA A 47 10.13 0.93 -3.39
C ALA A 47 10.89 -0.34 -2.96
N SER A 48 11.61 -0.26 -1.84
CA SER A 48 12.38 -1.38 -1.28
C SER A 48 11.51 -2.54 -0.79
N ARG A 49 10.28 -2.25 -0.34
CA ARG A 49 9.34 -3.28 0.13
C ARG A 49 8.54 -3.93 -1.00
N LEU A 50 8.28 -3.22 -2.09
CA LEU A 50 7.52 -3.71 -3.26
C LEU A 50 8.41 -4.34 -4.33
N SER A 51 9.69 -3.96 -4.44
CA SER A 51 10.65 -4.57 -5.36
C SER A 51 10.83 -6.09 -5.20
N PRO A 52 10.81 -6.69 -3.99
CA PRO A 52 10.93 -8.14 -3.84
C PRO A 52 9.62 -8.87 -4.14
N GLN A 53 8.49 -8.14 -4.22
CA GLN A 53 7.15 -8.70 -4.34
C GLN A 53 6.69 -8.82 -5.79
N SER A 54 7.60 -8.66 -6.77
CA SER A 54 7.30 -8.72 -8.21
C SER A 54 6.18 -7.76 -8.64
N VAL A 55 6.03 -6.62 -7.96
CA VAL A 55 5.09 -5.58 -8.38
C VAL A 55 5.83 -4.63 -9.34
N PRO A 56 5.53 -4.65 -10.65
CA PRO A 56 6.18 -3.76 -11.59
C PRO A 56 5.79 -2.30 -11.29
N PRO A 57 6.74 -1.35 -11.30
CA PRO A 57 6.43 0.07 -11.18
C PRO A 57 5.53 0.53 -12.34
N THR A 58 4.53 1.36 -12.04
CA THR A 58 3.51 1.80 -13.02
C THR A 58 4.05 2.81 -14.05
N SER A 59 5.26 3.36 -13.87
CA SER A 59 5.92 4.18 -14.89
C SER A 59 7.43 4.10 -14.80
N THR A 60 8.08 4.13 -15.97
CA THR A 60 9.52 4.33 -16.16
C THR A 60 10.03 5.53 -15.33
N PRO A 61 11.31 5.51 -14.92
CA PRO A 61 11.91 6.68 -14.28
C PRO A 61 11.73 7.85 -15.23
N GLN A 62 11.02 8.90 -14.82
CA GLN A 62 11.15 10.16 -15.52
C GLN A 62 12.61 10.58 -15.33
N SER A 63 13.36 10.57 -16.43
CA SER A 63 14.70 11.15 -16.49
C SER A 63 14.67 12.55 -15.88
N PRO A 64 15.72 12.93 -15.13
CA PRO A 64 15.78 14.26 -14.56
C PRO A 64 16.00 15.29 -15.67
N LEU A 65 15.06 16.24 -15.73
CA LEU A 65 15.07 17.53 -16.45
C LEU A 65 14.88 17.47 -17.98
#